data_AF-A0A2J6RH00-F1
#
_entry.id   AF-A0A2J6RH00-F1
#
_cell.length_a   1.000
_cell.length_b   1.000
_cell.length_c   1.000
_cell.angle_alpha   90.00
_cell.angle_beta   90.00
_cell.angle_gamma   90.00
#
_symmetry.space_group_name_H-M   'P 1'
#
loop_
_entity.id
_entity.type
_entity.pdbx_description
1 polymer ?
#
loop_
_entity_poly.entity_id
_entity_poly.type
_entity_poly.pdbx_seq_one_letter_code
_entity_poly.pdbx_strand_id
1 'polypeptide(L)'
;MLCAHAKSTIGYWKQNGFRNPEDADNCPFTFAHGKRDMSFFDILESMPEEMEVFKEYIATVSVLGVQQLVQLFDFGKLLPNKEGVVLVDVGGGKGHVINEIRNVYPEMKGFVLQDLKVVLDGSVLVDEEVELIPYDFFNSVQPVKGSNYFLKAILHDWPDAACLTILSNLAPAMKGHPSSRLLISELVLPDSNPSPSAVLRDMNMLVIGGKERNVAQWEKLLGDGGFKIVEIHGLGHPHASIIEAVLDE
;
A
#
# COMPACT_ATOMS: atom_id res chain seq x y z
N MET A 1 -7.69 -12.21 12.22
CA MET A 1 -8.49 -10.97 12.36
C MET A 1 -9.72 -11.14 13.25
N LEU A 2 -10.67 -12.03 12.96
CA LEU A 2 -11.86 -12.29 13.80
C LEU A 2 -11.54 -12.60 15.27
N CYS A 3 -10.55 -13.46 15.54
CA CYS A 3 -10.10 -13.72 16.91
C CYS A 3 -9.56 -12.47 17.61
N ALA A 4 -8.83 -11.60 16.89
CA ALA A 4 -8.33 -10.35 17.44
C ALA A 4 -9.48 -9.37 17.73
N HIS A 5 -10.47 -9.23 16.85
CA HIS A 5 -11.71 -8.50 17.16
C HIS A 5 -12.36 -9.03 18.45
N ALA A 6 -12.59 -10.33 18.57
CA ALA A 6 -13.25 -10.92 19.73
C ALA A 6 -12.43 -10.79 21.03
N LYS A 7 -11.10 -10.83 20.96
CA LYS A 7 -10.22 -10.78 22.13
C LYS A 7 -9.85 -9.35 22.56
N SER A 8 -9.88 -8.37 21.66
CA SER A 8 -9.53 -6.96 21.94
C SER A 8 -10.75 -6.06 22.27
N THR A 9 -11.97 -6.52 21.98
CA THR A 9 -13.17 -5.70 21.67
C THR A 9 -13.65 -4.73 22.73
N ILE A 10 -13.25 -4.85 24.00
CA ILE A 10 -13.60 -3.86 25.03
C ILE A 10 -12.35 -3.40 25.78
N GLY A 11 -11.38 -4.30 26.00
CA GLY A 11 -10.17 -3.99 26.76
C GLY A 11 -9.33 -2.89 26.11
N TYR A 12 -9.03 -3.03 24.82
CA TYR A 12 -8.22 -2.05 24.09
C TYR A 12 -8.91 -0.68 24.06
N TRP A 13 -10.18 -0.64 23.66
CA TRP A 13 -10.90 0.63 23.51
C TRP A 13 -11.13 1.34 24.85
N LYS A 14 -11.44 0.63 25.93
CA LYS A 14 -11.54 1.25 27.26
C LYS A 14 -10.21 1.83 27.72
N GLN A 15 -9.10 1.12 27.50
CA GLN A 15 -7.77 1.60 27.88
C GLN A 15 -7.34 2.83 27.06
N ASN A 16 -7.72 2.90 25.79
CA ASN A 16 -7.34 3.98 24.87
C ASN A 16 -8.44 5.05 24.68
N GLY A 17 -9.47 5.07 25.53
CA GLY A 17 -10.52 6.09 25.51
C GLY A 17 -11.38 6.11 24.25
N PHE A 18 -11.59 4.95 23.62
CA PHE A 18 -12.37 4.76 22.39
C PHE A 18 -11.87 5.62 21.22
N ARG A 19 -10.56 5.83 21.14
CA ARG A 19 -9.89 6.50 20.03
C ARG A 19 -9.32 5.48 19.05
N ASN A 20 -9.24 5.87 17.78
CA ASN A 20 -8.57 5.07 16.77
C ASN A 20 -7.09 4.87 17.13
N PRO A 21 -6.49 3.72 16.77
CA PRO A 21 -5.05 3.53 16.85
C PRO A 21 -4.33 4.59 16.00
N GLU A 22 -3.31 5.22 16.59
CA GLU A 22 -2.41 6.17 15.90
C GLU A 22 -0.99 5.59 15.76
N ASP A 23 -0.75 4.42 16.34
CA ASP A 23 0.53 3.72 16.40
C ASP A 23 0.32 2.28 15.92
N ALA A 24 1.13 1.84 14.96
CA ALA A 24 1.06 0.52 14.35
C ALA A 24 1.41 -0.60 15.36
N ASP A 25 2.24 -0.30 16.35
CA ASP A 25 2.69 -1.27 17.36
C ASP A 25 1.70 -1.36 18.54
N ASN A 26 0.80 -0.38 18.66
CA ASN A 26 -0.24 -0.33 19.69
C ASN A 26 -1.65 -0.27 19.09
N CYS A 27 -2.10 -1.39 18.55
CA CYS A 27 -3.41 -1.55 17.94
C CYS A 27 -4.20 -2.72 18.58
N PRO A 28 -5.48 -2.92 18.21
CA PRO A 28 -6.28 -4.01 18.76
C PRO A 28 -5.65 -5.40 18.58
N PHE A 29 -4.95 -5.65 17.46
CA PHE A 29 -4.29 -6.92 17.20
C PHE A 29 -3.13 -7.17 18.17
N THR A 30 -2.24 -6.20 18.34
CA THR A 30 -1.04 -6.33 19.17
C THR A 30 -1.47 -6.46 20.65
N PHE A 31 -2.46 -5.68 21.08
CA PHE A 31 -3.13 -5.83 22.37
C PHE A 31 -3.66 -7.25 22.63
N ALA A 32 -4.35 -7.85 21.65
CA ALA A 32 -4.92 -9.19 21.79
C ALA A 32 -3.85 -10.29 21.98
N HIS A 33 -2.62 -10.04 21.52
CA HIS A 33 -1.48 -10.95 21.67
C HIS A 33 -0.58 -10.59 22.87
N GLY A 34 -0.90 -9.52 23.61
CA GLY A 34 -0.08 -9.05 24.73
C GLY A 34 1.30 -8.53 24.33
N LYS A 35 1.47 -8.13 23.06
CA LYS A 35 2.69 -7.56 22.49
C LYS A 35 2.36 -6.11 22.14
N ARG A 36 3.06 -5.11 22.66
CA ARG A 36 2.73 -3.68 22.41
C ARG A 36 3.91 -2.88 21.88
N ASP A 37 4.96 -3.62 21.54
CA ASP A 37 6.29 -3.22 21.09
C ASP A 37 6.63 -3.93 19.77
N MET A 38 5.62 -4.50 19.12
CA MET A 38 5.72 -5.27 17.89
C MET A 38 4.56 -4.90 16.99
N SER A 39 4.83 -4.74 15.70
CA SER A 39 3.80 -4.52 14.69
C SER A 39 2.98 -5.79 14.44
N PHE A 40 1.88 -5.65 13.69
CA PHE A 40 1.12 -6.80 13.19
C PHE A 40 2.01 -7.82 12.45
N PHE A 41 2.91 -7.33 11.60
CA PHE A 41 3.78 -8.17 10.79
C PHE A 41 4.85 -8.86 11.63
N ASP A 42 5.46 -8.17 12.60
CA ASP A 42 6.44 -8.78 13.53
C ASP A 42 5.82 -9.95 14.32
N ILE A 43 4.57 -9.78 14.75
CA ILE A 43 3.85 -10.84 15.46
C ILE A 43 3.55 -12.01 14.52
N LEU A 44 3.09 -11.74 13.29
CA LEU A 44 2.85 -12.78 12.28
C LEU A 44 4.12 -13.58 11.96
N GLU A 45 5.27 -12.93 11.82
CA GLU A 45 6.54 -13.61 11.57
C GLU A 45 6.92 -14.60 12.69
N SER A 46 6.49 -14.33 13.93
CA SER A 46 6.66 -15.24 15.05
C SER A 46 5.69 -16.44 15.06
N MET A 47 4.75 -16.50 14.11
CA MET A 47 3.66 -17.48 14.01
C MET A 47 3.66 -18.13 12.61
N PRO A 48 4.51 -19.15 12.36
CA PRO A 48 4.76 -19.65 11.00
C PRO A 48 3.53 -20.19 10.27
N GLU A 49 2.63 -20.89 10.95
CA GLU A 49 1.41 -21.43 10.32
C GLU A 49 0.47 -20.30 9.89
N GLU A 50 0.26 -19.31 10.74
CA GLU A 50 -0.53 -18.12 10.46
C GLU A 50 0.09 -17.25 9.37
N MET A 51 1.42 -17.16 9.33
CA MET A 51 2.14 -16.43 8.29
C MET A 51 1.98 -17.07 6.92
N GLU A 52 1.99 -18.40 6.82
CA GLU A 52 1.72 -19.09 5.56
C GLU A 52 0.28 -18.88 5.09
N VAL A 53 -0.70 -18.99 5.99
CA VAL A 53 -2.11 -18.67 5.66
C VAL A 53 -2.26 -17.21 5.22
N PHE A 54 -1.57 -16.29 5.89
CA PHE A 54 -1.58 -14.87 5.53
C PHE A 54 -0.99 -14.65 4.14
N LYS A 55 0.17 -15.26 3.82
CA LYS A 55 0.78 -15.19 2.49
C LYS A 55 -0.15 -15.69 1.38
N GLU A 56 -0.83 -16.82 1.60
CA GLU A 56 -1.80 -17.36 0.63
C GLU A 56 -3.01 -16.44 0.44
N TYR A 57 -3.52 -15.88 1.54
CA TYR A 57 -4.59 -14.90 1.50
C TYR A 57 -4.18 -13.66 0.69
N ILE A 58 -3.03 -13.05 1.02
CA ILE A 58 -2.50 -11.88 0.33
C ILE A 58 -2.27 -12.16 -1.15
N ALA A 59 -1.71 -13.31 -1.53
CA ALA A 59 -1.53 -13.67 -2.93
C ALA A 59 -2.88 -13.73 -3.69
N THR A 60 -3.93 -14.24 -3.04
CA THR A 60 -5.27 -14.33 -3.62
C THR A 60 -5.92 -12.96 -3.74
N VAL A 61 -5.89 -12.13 -2.69
CA VAL A 61 -6.53 -10.80 -2.74
C VAL A 61 -5.74 -9.80 -3.57
N SER A 62 -4.42 -10.01 -3.73
CA SER A 62 -3.56 -9.14 -4.52
C SER A 62 -3.94 -9.14 -5.99
N VAL A 63 -4.46 -10.25 -6.53
CA VAL A 63 -4.94 -10.36 -7.93
C VAL A 63 -6.40 -9.94 -8.12
N LEU A 64 -7.19 -9.88 -7.04
CA LEU A 64 -8.58 -9.46 -7.13
C LEU A 64 -8.66 -8.02 -7.62
N GLY A 65 -9.38 -7.82 -8.72
CA GLY A 65 -9.60 -6.49 -9.29
C GLY A 65 -8.42 -5.94 -10.09
N VAL A 66 -7.29 -6.65 -10.21
CA VAL A 66 -6.07 -6.11 -10.88
C VAL A 66 -6.31 -5.85 -12.36
N GLN A 67 -7.06 -6.72 -13.05
CA GLN A 67 -7.43 -6.51 -14.46
C GLN A 67 -8.30 -5.26 -14.67
N GLN A 68 -9.24 -5.02 -13.76
CA GLN A 68 -10.06 -3.80 -13.79
C GLN A 68 -9.23 -2.58 -13.41
N LEU A 69 -8.30 -2.74 -12.47
CA LEU A 69 -7.44 -1.67 -11.99
C LEU A 69 -6.53 -1.13 -13.10
N VAL A 70 -5.90 -1.99 -13.89
CA VAL A 70 -5.04 -1.55 -15.01
C VAL A 70 -5.81 -0.81 -16.11
N GLN A 71 -7.14 -0.89 -16.11
CA GLN A 71 -8.01 -0.13 -17.01
C GLN A 71 -8.44 1.22 -16.43
N LEU A 72 -8.27 1.46 -15.12
CA LEU A 72 -8.63 2.73 -14.50
C LEU A 72 -7.63 3.84 -14.86
N PHE A 73 -6.39 3.48 -15.19
CA PHE A 73 -5.33 4.43 -15.49
C PHE A 73 -4.60 4.02 -16.78
N ASP A 74 -4.32 4.99 -17.64
CA ASP A 74 -3.49 4.78 -18.82
C ASP A 74 -2.00 4.73 -18.42
N PHE A 75 -1.49 3.53 -18.15
CA PHE A 75 -0.07 3.32 -17.83
C PHE A 75 0.86 3.63 -19.00
N GLY A 76 0.36 3.59 -20.24
CA GLY A 76 1.13 3.92 -21.44
C GLY A 76 1.56 5.38 -21.51
N LYS A 77 0.93 6.27 -20.73
CA LYS A 77 1.32 7.70 -20.63
C LYS A 77 2.55 7.93 -19.74
N LEU A 78 2.98 6.92 -18.98
CA LEU A 78 4.11 7.04 -18.06
C LEU A 78 5.44 7.09 -18.83
N LEU A 79 6.27 8.07 -18.50
CA LEU A 79 7.58 8.23 -19.11
C LEU A 79 8.66 7.56 -18.25
N PRO A 80 9.64 6.87 -18.86
CA PRO A 80 10.79 6.34 -18.14
C PRO A 80 11.69 7.46 -17.60
N ASN A 81 12.41 7.15 -16.52
CA ASN A 81 13.48 7.99 -16.02
C ASN A 81 14.72 7.95 -16.95
N LYS A 82 15.79 8.65 -16.57
CA LYS A 82 17.04 8.69 -17.37
C LYS A 82 17.76 7.35 -17.52
N GLU A 83 17.47 6.40 -16.63
CA GLU A 83 18.02 5.05 -16.62
C GLU A 83 17.12 4.04 -17.35
N GLY A 84 15.98 4.50 -17.88
CA GLY A 84 15.02 3.65 -18.59
C GLY A 84 13.94 3.03 -17.68
N VAL A 85 13.91 3.35 -16.39
CA VAL A 85 12.92 2.80 -15.43
C VAL A 85 11.60 3.58 -15.52
N VAL A 86 10.54 2.91 -15.94
CA VAL A 86 9.19 3.48 -16.09
C VAL A 86 8.36 3.40 -14.81
N LEU A 87 8.42 2.29 -14.07
CA LEU A 87 7.54 2.05 -12.94
C LEU A 87 8.25 1.23 -11.87
N VAL A 88 8.17 1.70 -10.63
CA VAL A 88 8.63 1.02 -9.42
C VAL A 88 7.38 0.58 -8.64
N ASP A 89 7.17 -0.73 -8.52
CA ASP A 89 6.10 -1.33 -7.71
C ASP A 89 6.61 -1.49 -6.27
N VAL A 90 6.21 -0.59 -5.38
CA VAL A 90 6.72 -0.47 -4.00
C VAL A 90 5.85 -1.31 -3.06
N GLY A 91 6.44 -2.35 -2.46
CA GLY A 91 5.68 -3.37 -1.72
C GLY A 91 4.87 -4.26 -2.66
N GLY A 92 5.39 -4.52 -3.86
CA GLY A 92 4.67 -5.22 -4.93
C GLY A 92 4.49 -6.73 -4.71
N GLY A 93 4.99 -7.27 -3.60
CA GLY A 93 4.92 -8.68 -3.25
C GLY A 93 5.56 -9.56 -4.32
N LYS A 94 4.75 -10.38 -4.98
CA LYS A 94 5.21 -11.28 -6.05
C LYS A 94 5.22 -10.65 -7.45
N GLY A 95 4.87 -9.36 -7.57
CA GLY A 95 4.85 -8.63 -8.84
C GLY A 95 3.63 -8.89 -9.73
N HIS A 96 2.48 -9.21 -9.12
CA HIS A 96 1.23 -9.47 -9.84
C HIS A 96 0.79 -8.27 -10.70
N VAL A 97 0.95 -7.06 -10.18
CA VAL A 97 0.53 -5.84 -10.88
C VAL A 97 1.42 -5.57 -12.08
N ILE A 98 2.75 -5.69 -11.93
CA ILE A 98 3.69 -5.56 -13.05
C ILE A 98 3.32 -6.49 -14.19
N ASN A 99 3.06 -7.76 -13.90
CA ASN A 99 2.66 -8.73 -14.93
C ASN A 99 1.37 -8.33 -15.64
N GLU A 100 0.35 -7.86 -14.91
CA GLU A 100 -0.89 -7.44 -15.55
C GLU A 100 -0.69 -6.18 -16.41
N ILE A 101 0.09 -5.20 -15.95
CA ILE A 101 0.43 -4.02 -16.75
C ILE A 101 1.15 -4.46 -18.03
N ARG A 102 2.11 -5.38 -17.96
CA ARG A 102 2.82 -5.91 -19.14
C ARG A 102 1.91 -6.71 -20.08
N ASN A 103 0.88 -7.38 -19.56
CA ASN A 103 -0.12 -8.04 -20.40
C ASN A 103 -0.94 -7.04 -21.22
N VAL A 104 -1.29 -5.89 -20.65
CA VAL A 104 -2.07 -4.83 -21.32
C VAL A 104 -1.18 -3.93 -22.20
N TYR A 105 0.06 -3.67 -21.76
CA TYR A 105 1.03 -2.80 -22.40
C TYR A 105 2.34 -3.58 -22.70
N PRO A 106 2.33 -4.51 -23.68
CA PRO A 106 3.46 -5.43 -23.91
C PRO A 106 4.77 -4.74 -24.34
N GLU A 107 4.66 -3.53 -24.92
CA GLU A 107 5.81 -2.73 -25.35
C GLU A 107 6.43 -1.92 -24.20
N MET A 108 5.75 -1.81 -23.05
CA MET A 108 6.25 -1.10 -21.88
C MET A 108 7.36 -1.93 -21.22
N LYS A 109 8.50 -1.29 -20.93
CA LYS A 109 9.70 -1.90 -20.33
C LYS A 109 10.23 -1.00 -19.21
N GLY A 110 11.17 -1.52 -18.42
CA GLY A 110 11.80 -0.76 -17.33
C GLY A 110 11.02 -0.83 -16.03
N PHE A 111 10.57 -2.02 -15.64
CA PHE A 111 9.87 -2.25 -14.38
C PHE A 111 10.85 -2.64 -13.28
N VAL A 112 10.62 -2.10 -12.08
CA VAL A 112 11.31 -2.48 -10.86
C VAL A 112 10.28 -3.01 -9.87
N LEU A 113 10.54 -4.17 -9.28
CA LEU A 113 9.78 -4.72 -8.16
C LEU A 113 10.56 -4.49 -6.86
N GLN A 114 9.93 -3.82 -5.90
CA GLN A 114 10.48 -3.58 -4.58
C GLN A 114 9.64 -4.26 -3.50
N ASP A 115 10.34 -4.96 -2.61
CA ASP A 115 9.77 -5.52 -1.38
C ASP A 115 10.92 -5.83 -0.40
N LEU A 116 10.59 -6.31 0.80
CA LEU A 116 11.58 -6.83 1.73
C LEU A 116 12.34 -8.01 1.10
N LYS A 117 13.61 -8.16 1.48
CA LYS A 117 14.48 -9.21 0.92
C LYS A 117 13.87 -10.61 1.08
N VAL A 118 13.25 -10.90 2.23
CA VAL A 118 12.62 -12.20 2.50
C VAL A 118 11.47 -12.51 1.54
N VAL A 119 10.77 -11.49 1.03
CA VAL A 119 9.69 -11.64 0.06
C VAL A 119 10.27 -11.89 -1.33
N LEU A 120 11.28 -11.10 -1.73
CA LEU A 120 11.94 -11.21 -3.04
C LEU A 120 12.76 -12.50 -3.21
N ASP A 121 13.32 -13.04 -2.12
CA ASP A 121 14.02 -14.34 -2.10
C ASP A 121 13.03 -15.52 -2.27
N GLY A 122 11.73 -15.27 -2.08
CA GLY A 122 10.67 -16.23 -2.34
C GLY A 122 10.36 -16.39 -3.84
N SER A 123 9.26 -17.10 -4.15
CA SER A 123 8.81 -17.25 -5.53
C SER A 123 8.07 -15.99 -6.01
N VAL A 124 8.81 -15.07 -6.64
CA VAL A 124 8.24 -13.98 -7.44
C VAL A 124 7.64 -14.53 -8.76
N LEU A 125 6.71 -13.78 -9.35
CA LEU A 125 6.01 -14.19 -10.57
C LEU A 125 6.47 -13.41 -11.82
N VAL A 126 7.37 -12.45 -11.63
CA VAL A 126 7.95 -11.67 -12.73
C VAL A 126 9.11 -12.41 -13.38
N ASP A 127 9.34 -12.16 -14.67
CA ASP A 127 10.49 -12.68 -15.39
C ASP A 127 11.76 -11.84 -15.14
N GLU A 128 12.86 -12.25 -15.77
CA GLU A 128 14.19 -11.62 -15.64
C GLU A 128 14.29 -10.20 -16.23
N GLU A 129 13.28 -9.72 -16.97
CA GLU A 129 13.25 -8.34 -17.45
C GLU A 129 12.83 -7.34 -16.36
N VAL A 130 12.30 -7.82 -15.23
CA VAL A 130 11.92 -7.01 -14.08
C VAL A 130 13.07 -7.01 -13.07
N GLU A 131 13.59 -5.82 -12.78
CA GLU A 131 14.64 -5.67 -11.78
C GLU A 131 14.07 -5.83 -10.37
N LEU A 132 14.70 -6.68 -9.55
CA LEU A 132 14.31 -6.90 -8.16
C LEU A 132 15.21 -6.09 -7.23
N ILE A 133 14.63 -5.17 -6.46
CA ILE A 133 15.38 -4.33 -5.51
C ILE A 133 14.83 -4.55 -4.09
N PRO A 134 15.60 -5.16 -3.18
CA PRO A 134 15.23 -5.21 -1.77
C PRO A 134 15.10 -3.78 -1.21
N TYR A 135 13.94 -3.46 -0.66
CA TYR A 135 13.64 -2.12 -0.18
C TYR A 135 12.69 -2.17 1.02
N ASP A 136 13.05 -1.38 2.04
CA ASP A 136 12.24 -1.13 3.23
C ASP A 136 11.83 0.35 3.20
N PHE A 137 10.53 0.58 2.98
CA PHE A 137 9.98 1.93 2.83
C PHE A 137 9.91 2.72 4.15
N PHE A 138 10.10 2.10 5.31
CA PHE A 138 10.19 2.79 6.59
C PHE A 138 11.62 3.23 6.90
N ASN A 139 12.59 2.38 6.58
CA ASN A 139 13.96 2.54 7.07
C ASN A 139 14.93 3.10 6.04
N SER A 140 14.50 3.33 4.79
CA SER A 140 15.39 3.81 3.73
C SER A 140 14.70 4.76 2.76
N VAL A 141 15.44 5.80 2.34
CA VAL A 141 15.04 6.67 1.23
C VAL A 141 14.97 5.85 -0.07
N GLN A 142 13.96 6.12 -0.89
CA GLN A 142 13.70 5.44 -2.15
C GLN A 142 14.93 5.51 -3.09
N PRO A 143 15.56 4.37 -3.45
CA PRO A 143 16.81 4.35 -4.20
C PRO A 143 16.64 4.69 -5.69
N VAL A 144 15.51 4.34 -6.31
CA VAL A 144 15.26 4.58 -7.73
C VAL A 144 14.75 6.00 -7.90
N LYS A 145 15.48 6.87 -8.60
CA LYS A 145 15.15 8.30 -8.74
C LYS A 145 14.42 8.63 -10.04
N GLY A 146 13.50 9.58 -9.97
CA GLY A 146 12.84 10.18 -11.13
C GLY A 146 11.96 9.23 -11.95
N SER A 147 11.54 8.11 -11.36
CA SER A 147 10.61 7.15 -12.00
C SER A 147 9.16 7.45 -11.57
N ASN A 148 8.23 6.54 -11.88
CA ASN A 148 6.87 6.54 -11.35
C ASN A 148 6.77 5.46 -10.28
N TYR A 149 6.07 5.75 -9.19
CA TYR A 149 6.01 4.88 -8.01
C TYR A 149 4.57 4.41 -7.81
N PHE A 150 4.37 3.11 -7.74
CA PHE A 150 3.07 2.50 -7.55
C PHE A 150 3.00 1.82 -6.19
N LEU A 151 2.00 2.17 -5.39
CA LEU A 151 1.73 1.60 -4.08
C LEU A 151 0.30 1.04 -4.09
N LYS A 152 0.14 -0.28 -3.98
CA LYS A 152 -1.19 -0.91 -3.94
C LYS A 152 -1.40 -1.63 -2.62
N ALA A 153 -2.50 -1.31 -1.94
CA ALA A 153 -2.82 -1.94 -0.65
C ALA A 153 -1.64 -1.85 0.33
N ILE A 154 -1.04 -0.65 0.41
CA ILE A 154 0.11 -0.36 1.28
C ILE A 154 -0.33 0.63 2.35
N LEU A 155 -0.77 1.83 1.94
CA LEU A 155 -1.03 2.92 2.88
C LEU A 155 -2.27 2.67 3.74
N HIS A 156 -3.18 1.78 3.34
CA HIS A 156 -4.33 1.41 4.16
C HIS A 156 -3.99 0.54 5.38
N ASP A 157 -2.83 -0.15 5.38
CA ASP A 157 -2.39 -1.00 6.49
C ASP A 157 -1.90 -0.17 7.69
N TRP A 158 -1.64 1.12 7.49
CA TRP A 158 -0.89 1.96 8.42
C TRP A 158 -1.66 3.19 8.91
N PRO A 159 -1.40 3.64 10.16
CA PRO A 159 -1.87 4.93 10.64
C PRO A 159 -1.16 6.08 9.90
N ASP A 160 -1.73 7.28 9.96
CA ASP A 160 -1.24 8.43 9.16
C ASP A 160 0.23 8.77 9.44
N ALA A 161 0.69 8.67 10.69
CA ALA A 161 2.09 8.94 11.04
C ALA A 161 3.07 8.00 10.32
N ALA A 162 2.73 6.71 10.23
CA ALA A 162 3.52 5.73 9.50
C ALA A 162 3.45 5.96 7.98
N CYS A 163 2.26 6.29 7.44
CA CYS A 163 2.14 6.70 6.04
C CYS A 163 3.01 7.92 5.70
N LEU A 164 3.09 8.91 6.60
CA LEU A 164 3.93 10.09 6.40
C LEU A 164 5.42 9.73 6.38
N THR A 165 5.87 8.76 7.19
CA THR A 165 7.24 8.23 7.10
C THR A 165 7.51 7.64 5.70
N ILE A 166 6.60 6.79 5.19
CA ILE A 166 6.71 6.20 3.85
C ILE A 166 6.80 7.29 2.77
N LEU A 167 5.88 8.24 2.80
CA LEU A 167 5.83 9.36 1.86
C LEU A 167 7.11 10.23 1.93
N SER A 168 7.62 10.47 3.13
CA SER A 168 8.86 11.25 3.34
C SER A 168 10.10 10.55 2.80
N ASN A 169 10.13 9.23 2.81
CA ASN A 169 11.22 8.43 2.22
C ASN A 169 11.13 8.36 0.69
N LEU A 170 9.92 8.50 0.13
CA LEU A 170 9.68 8.47 -1.31
C LEU A 170 9.91 9.85 -1.96
N ALA A 171 9.44 10.93 -1.34
CA ALA A 171 9.48 12.29 -1.87
C ALA A 171 10.86 12.73 -2.44
N PRO A 172 12.01 12.45 -1.78
CA PRO A 172 13.32 12.81 -2.31
C PRO A 172 13.64 12.21 -3.69
N ALA A 173 13.08 11.04 -4.01
CA ALA A 173 13.31 10.39 -5.29
C ALA A 173 12.53 11.06 -6.45
N MET A 174 11.46 11.80 -6.15
CA MET A 174 10.67 12.55 -7.14
C MET A 174 11.16 14.00 -7.34
N LYS A 175 11.95 14.53 -6.41
CA LYS A 175 12.37 15.94 -6.43
C LYS A 175 13.17 16.29 -7.68
N GLY A 176 12.78 17.35 -8.40
CA GLY A 176 13.41 17.76 -9.67
C GLY A 176 13.03 16.88 -10.87
N HIS A 177 12.03 16.02 -10.73
CA HIS A 177 11.52 15.13 -11.77
C HIS A 177 10.02 15.38 -12.00
N PRO A 178 9.62 16.43 -12.74
CA PRO A 178 8.21 16.82 -12.89
C PRO A 178 7.34 15.79 -13.64
N SER A 179 7.97 14.86 -14.36
CA SER A 179 7.28 13.73 -15.00
C SER A 179 6.96 12.59 -14.04
N SER A 180 7.59 12.53 -12.86
CA SER A 180 7.33 11.49 -11.87
C SER A 180 5.89 11.56 -11.37
N ARG A 181 5.29 10.40 -11.19
CA ARG A 181 3.97 10.23 -10.57
C ARG A 181 4.07 9.29 -9.38
N LEU A 182 3.31 9.62 -8.34
CA LEU A 182 2.95 8.70 -7.28
C LEU A 182 1.54 8.19 -7.58
N LEU A 183 1.39 6.87 -7.74
CA LEU A 183 0.13 6.20 -8.03
C LEU A 183 -0.22 5.32 -6.84
N ILE A 184 -1.31 5.63 -6.16
CA ILE A 184 -1.78 4.87 -4.99
C ILE A 184 -3.07 4.14 -5.34
N SER A 185 -3.03 2.82 -5.27
CA SER A 185 -4.16 1.94 -5.55
C SER A 185 -4.80 1.48 -4.24
N GLU A 186 -5.88 2.12 -3.84
CA GLU A 186 -6.59 1.85 -2.58
C GLU A 186 -8.10 2.00 -2.73
N LEU A 187 -8.87 1.47 -1.78
CA LEU A 187 -10.29 1.78 -1.70
C LEU A 187 -10.44 3.24 -1.22
N VAL A 188 -11.18 4.04 -2.00
CA VAL A 188 -11.58 5.38 -1.57
C VAL A 188 -13.00 5.33 -1.05
N LEU A 189 -13.17 5.51 0.26
CA LEU A 189 -14.47 5.45 0.90
C LEU A 189 -15.36 6.62 0.47
N PRO A 190 -16.66 6.38 0.19
CA PRO A 190 -17.62 7.47 0.07
C PRO A 190 -17.87 8.12 1.44
N ASP A 191 -18.17 9.42 1.45
CA ASP A 191 -18.45 10.15 2.69
C ASP A 191 -19.71 9.67 3.42
N SER A 192 -20.61 8.99 2.71
CA SER A 192 -21.83 8.43 3.29
C SER A 192 -22.22 7.12 2.61
N ASN A 193 -22.89 6.26 3.37
CA ASN A 193 -23.41 4.97 2.92
C ASN A 193 -22.37 4.07 2.22
N PRO A 194 -21.19 3.82 2.85
CA PRO A 194 -20.25 2.83 2.31
C PRO A 194 -20.93 1.46 2.22
N SER A 195 -20.51 0.66 1.24
CA SER A 195 -21.01 -0.71 1.11
C SER A 195 -20.62 -1.55 2.33
N PRO A 196 -21.39 -2.61 2.67
CA PRO A 196 -21.01 -3.51 3.76
C PRO A 196 -19.60 -4.13 3.59
N SER A 197 -19.17 -4.38 2.35
CA SER A 197 -17.81 -4.87 2.07
C SER A 197 -16.73 -3.84 2.36
N ALA A 198 -16.97 -2.56 2.03
CA ALA A 198 -16.06 -1.46 2.35
C ALA A 198 -15.93 -1.28 3.86
N VAL A 199 -17.05 -1.33 4.60
CA VAL A 199 -17.04 -1.26 6.07
C VAL A 199 -16.27 -2.44 6.68
N LEU A 200 -16.49 -3.65 6.18
CA LEU A 200 -15.76 -4.82 6.69
C LEU A 200 -14.25 -4.71 6.43
N ARG A 201 -13.86 -4.18 5.27
CA ARG A 201 -12.44 -3.93 4.94
C ARG A 201 -11.84 -2.89 5.87
N ASP A 202 -12.51 -1.78 6.12
CA ASP A 202 -12.06 -0.76 7.07
C ASP A 202 -11.94 -1.30 8.50
N MET A 203 -12.91 -2.09 8.96
CA MET A 203 -12.86 -2.74 10.27
C MET A 203 -11.67 -3.71 10.41
N ASN A 204 -11.32 -4.40 9.32
CA ASN A 204 -10.14 -5.26 9.26
C ASN A 204 -8.84 -4.44 9.38
N MET A 205 -8.75 -3.31 8.69
CA MET A 205 -7.61 -2.40 8.80
C MET A 205 -7.51 -1.79 10.21
N LEU A 206 -8.63 -1.38 10.79
CA LEU A 206 -8.69 -0.83 12.14
C LEU A 206 -8.06 -1.76 13.19
N VAL A 207 -8.19 -3.08 13.03
CA VAL A 207 -7.62 -4.05 13.97
C VAL A 207 -6.10 -4.09 13.93
N ILE A 208 -5.50 -3.84 12.76
CA ILE A 208 -4.04 -3.83 12.59
C ILE A 208 -3.43 -2.43 12.75
N GLY A 209 -4.24 -1.40 13.00
CA GLY A 209 -3.79 -0.01 13.15
C GLY A 209 -3.94 0.84 11.88
N GLY A 210 -4.36 0.21 10.78
CA GLY A 210 -4.66 0.85 9.51
C GLY A 210 -6.07 1.45 9.45
N LYS A 211 -6.42 1.97 8.27
CA LYS A 211 -7.75 2.48 7.94
C LYS A 211 -7.92 2.68 6.44
N GLU A 212 -9.14 2.50 5.98
CA GLU A 212 -9.55 3.00 4.68
C GLU A 212 -9.86 4.51 4.79
N ARG A 213 -9.64 5.25 3.70
CA ARG A 213 -9.72 6.71 3.70
C ARG A 213 -10.70 7.21 2.65
N ASN A 214 -11.45 8.25 2.97
CA ASN A 214 -12.23 9.01 2.00
C ASN A 214 -11.33 10.03 1.26
N VAL A 215 -11.90 10.76 0.30
CA VAL A 215 -11.17 11.75 -0.51
C VAL A 215 -10.51 12.81 0.37
N ALA A 216 -11.25 13.41 1.31
CA ALA A 216 -10.71 14.46 2.17
C ALA A 216 -9.55 13.98 3.06
N GLN A 217 -9.60 12.73 3.52
CA GLN A 217 -8.51 12.12 4.29
C GLN A 217 -7.28 11.82 3.42
N TRP A 218 -7.47 11.38 2.17
CA TRP A 218 -6.39 11.22 1.21
C TRP A 218 -5.72 12.56 0.85
N GLU A 219 -6.52 13.60 0.57
CA GLU A 219 -6.03 14.95 0.31
C GLU A 219 -5.20 15.46 1.49
N LYS A 220 -5.69 15.28 2.72
CA LYS A 220 -4.96 15.68 3.93
C LYS A 220 -3.65 14.89 4.08
N LEU A 221 -3.70 13.56 3.98
CA LEU A 221 -2.52 12.72 4.16
C LEU A 221 -1.43 13.04 3.13
N LEU A 222 -1.81 13.17 1.86
CA LEU A 222 -0.88 13.48 0.79
C LEU A 222 -0.36 14.92 0.91
N GLY A 223 -1.21 15.88 1.22
CA GLY A 223 -0.81 17.26 1.47
C GLY A 223 0.20 17.39 2.61
N ASP A 224 -0.05 16.72 3.74
CA ASP A 224 0.89 16.66 4.87
C ASP A 224 2.22 15.99 4.48
N GLY A 225 2.20 15.07 3.51
CA GLY A 225 3.38 14.41 2.93
C GLY A 225 4.09 15.20 1.83
N GLY A 226 3.63 16.41 1.48
CA GLY A 226 4.21 17.22 0.40
C GLY A 226 3.78 16.78 -1.00
N PHE A 227 2.63 16.13 -1.13
CA PHE A 227 2.07 15.68 -2.40
C PHE A 227 0.73 16.36 -2.69
N LYS A 228 0.46 16.57 -3.97
CA LYS A 228 -0.81 17.07 -4.47
C LYS A 228 -1.48 16.02 -5.34
N ILE A 229 -2.76 15.76 -5.08
CA ILE A 229 -3.59 14.91 -5.93
C ILE A 229 -3.83 15.63 -7.26
N VAL A 230 -3.53 14.95 -8.36
CA VAL A 230 -3.87 15.35 -9.73
C VAL A 230 -5.28 14.89 -10.06
N GLU A 231 -5.55 13.60 -9.86
CA GLU A 231 -6.83 12.97 -10.20
C GLU A 231 -7.02 11.69 -9.39
N ILE A 232 -8.29 11.33 -9.13
CA ILE A 232 -8.65 10.02 -8.56
C ILE A 232 -9.43 9.24 -9.62
N HIS A 233 -8.75 8.27 -10.23
CA HIS A 233 -9.29 7.42 -11.27
C HIS A 233 -10.13 6.28 -10.69
N GLY A 234 -11.34 6.09 -11.22
CA GLY A 234 -12.26 5.05 -10.74
C GLY A 234 -12.82 5.33 -9.34
N LEU A 235 -13.08 6.60 -9.01
CA LEU A 235 -13.74 6.96 -7.75
C LEU A 235 -15.10 6.24 -7.63
N GLY A 236 -15.32 5.57 -6.49
CA GLY A 236 -16.52 4.76 -6.25
C GLY A 236 -16.44 3.33 -6.78
N HIS A 237 -15.32 2.93 -7.37
CA HIS A 237 -15.09 1.53 -7.76
C HIS A 237 -15.04 0.62 -6.51
N PRO A 238 -15.69 -0.56 -6.54
CA PRO A 238 -15.94 -1.37 -5.34
C PRO A 238 -14.69 -2.03 -4.72
N HIS A 239 -13.57 -2.09 -5.45
CA HIS A 239 -12.36 -2.78 -5.02
C HIS A 239 -11.20 -1.84 -4.72
N ALA A 240 -10.96 -0.89 -5.62
CA ALA A 240 -9.88 0.10 -5.53
C ALA A 240 -10.08 1.18 -6.60
N SER A 241 -9.55 2.37 -6.31
CA SER A 241 -9.34 3.50 -7.23
C SER A 241 -7.83 3.71 -7.39
N ILE A 242 -7.40 4.49 -8.38
CA ILE A 242 -6.00 4.94 -8.50
C ILE A 242 -5.95 6.45 -8.21
N ILE A 243 -5.29 6.82 -7.12
CA ILE A 243 -5.00 8.21 -6.77
C ILE A 243 -3.69 8.58 -7.46
N GLU A 244 -3.77 9.45 -8.48
CA GLU A 244 -2.61 10.03 -9.15
C GLU A 244 -2.17 11.29 -8.41
N ALA A 245 -0.94 11.32 -7.94
CA ALA A 245 -0.36 12.44 -7.22
C ALA A 245 1.02 12.83 -7.78
N VAL A 246 1.38 14.08 -7.52
CA VAL A 246 2.70 14.66 -7.82
C VAL A 246 3.28 15.26 -6.56
N LEU A 247 4.61 15.42 -6.53
CA LEU A 247 5.26 16.18 -5.46
C LEU A 247 4.87 17.67 -5.60
N ASP A 248 4.41 18.27 -4.50
CA ASP A 248 4.06 19.69 -4.42
C ASP A 248 5.33 20.47 -4.02
N GLU A 249 6.01 21.05 -5.02
CA GLU A 249 7.29 21.77 -4.85
C GLU A 249 7.15 23.20 -4.30
#